data_AF-A0A964HJQ7-F1
#
_entry.id   AF-A0A964HJQ7-F1
#
_cell.length_a   1.000
_cell.length_b   1.000
_cell.length_c   1.000
_cell.angle_alpha   90.00
_cell.angle_beta   90.00
_cell.angle_gamma   90.00
#
_symmetry.space_group_name_H-M   'P 1'
#
loop_
_entity.id
_entity.type
_entity.pdbx_description
1 polymer ?
#
loop_
_entity_poly.entity_id
_entity_poly.type
_entity_poly.pdbx_seq_one_letter_code
_entity_poly.pdbx_strand_id
1 'polypeptide(L)'
;SYRIMDVAKAVDSDCRVEIVGIRPGEKLHEEMITTTDAINTIEFRDYFVILPSMPLWDTEQFMQNFDGRHCADGFAYNSGTNTDWLSVEQLRELIYTHLNPEANRRKDDFA
;
A
#
# COMPACT_ATOMS: atom_id res chain seq x y z
N SER A 1 -4.89 2.68 -2.46
CA SER A 1 -5.15 3.61 -1.33
C SER A 1 -6.62 3.60 -0.93
N TYR A 2 -6.98 4.20 0.21
CA TYR A 2 -8.37 4.47 0.59
C TYR A 2 -8.43 5.79 1.38
N ARG A 3 -9.62 6.39 1.50
CA ARG A 3 -9.85 7.56 2.35
C ARG A 3 -10.45 7.13 3.68
N ILE A 4 -10.08 7.79 4.77
CA ILE A 4 -10.56 7.43 6.12
C ILE A 4 -12.09 7.48 6.23
N MET A 5 -12.73 8.42 5.52
CA MET A 5 -14.20 8.54 5.49
C MET A 5 -14.88 7.38 4.77
N ASP A 6 -14.21 6.78 3.79
CA ASP A 6 -14.75 5.62 3.07
C ASP A 6 -14.67 4.36 3.95
N VAL A 7 -13.62 4.26 4.79
CA VAL A 7 -13.52 3.21 5.82
C VAL A 7 -14.64 3.36 6.85
N ALA A 8 -14.89 4.57 7.34
CA ALA A 8 -15.97 4.82 8.31
C ALA A 8 -17.33 4.37 7.75
N LYS A 9 -17.64 4.75 6.49
CA LYS A 9 -18.86 4.32 5.78
C LYS A 9 -18.91 2.83 5.48
N ALA A 10 -17.75 2.20 5.25
CA ALA A 10 -17.68 0.76 4.99
C ALA A 10 -18.06 -0.04 6.25
N VAL A 11 -17.62 0.44 7.42
CA VAL A 11 -17.97 -0.13 8.73
C VAL A 11 -19.45 0.10 9.06
N ASP A 12 -19.93 1.33 8.95
CA ASP A 12 -21.34 1.68 9.20
C ASP A 12 -21.71 2.93 8.37
N SER A 13 -22.69 2.78 7.48
CA SER A 13 -23.14 3.86 6.60
C SER A 13 -23.88 4.98 7.33
N ASP A 14 -24.47 4.69 8.48
CA ASP A 14 -25.31 5.61 9.25
C ASP A 14 -24.62 6.14 10.52
N CYS A 15 -23.34 5.80 10.71
CA CYS A 15 -22.61 6.24 11.89
C CYS A 15 -22.51 7.77 11.99
N ARG A 16 -22.63 8.29 13.22
CA ARG A 16 -22.32 9.69 13.51
C ARG A 16 -20.81 9.88 13.41
N VAL A 17 -20.37 10.77 12.52
CA VAL A 17 -18.96 11.15 12.39
C VAL A 17 -18.69 12.45 13.15
N GLU A 18 -17.76 12.40 14.09
CA GLU A 18 -17.27 13.56 14.82
C GLU A 18 -15.85 13.92 14.33
N ILE A 19 -15.65 15.18 13.92
CA ILE A 19 -14.36 15.67 13.46
C ILE A 19 -13.54 16.17 14.65
N VAL A 20 -12.59 15.36 15.10
CA VAL A 20 -11.74 15.65 16.27
C VAL A 20 -10.42 16.37 15.93
N GLY A 21 -10.17 16.61 14.64
CA GLY A 21 -8.93 17.21 14.15
C GLY A 21 -7.76 16.22 14.01
N ILE A 22 -6.59 16.74 13.63
CA ILE A 22 -5.36 15.95 13.41
C ILE A 22 -4.68 15.69 14.76
N ARG A 23 -4.33 14.43 15.04
CA ARG A 23 -3.63 14.07 16.27
C ARG A 23 -2.13 14.40 16.19
N PRO A 24 -1.44 14.63 17.32
CA PRO A 24 0.00 14.90 17.32
C PRO A 24 0.79 13.77 16.64
N GLY A 25 1.61 14.14 15.65
CA GLY A 25 2.46 13.20 14.90
C GLY A 25 1.74 12.46 13.76
N GLU A 26 0.44 12.68 13.55
CA GLU A 26 -0.31 12.09 12.44
C GLU A 26 0.00 12.82 11.12
N LYS A 27 0.19 12.06 10.03
CA LYS A 27 0.38 12.60 8.69
C LYS A 27 -0.93 12.51 7.89
N LEU A 28 -1.15 13.46 6.99
CA LEU A 28 -2.32 13.46 6.08
C LEU A 28 -2.19 12.42 4.95
N HIS A 29 -0.98 12.22 4.47
CA HIS A 29 -0.63 11.24 3.45
C HIS A 29 0.58 10.46 3.93
N GLU A 30 0.61 9.18 3.60
CA GLU A 30 1.74 8.31 3.88
C GLU A 30 2.56 8.12 2.61
N GLU A 31 3.85 7.95 2.79
CA GLU A 31 4.81 7.76 1.70
C GLU A 31 5.66 6.53 2.02
N MET A 32 5.67 5.57 1.09
CA MET A 32 6.44 4.32 1.21
C MET A 32 7.77 4.40 0.49
N ILE A 33 7.85 5.13 -0.62
CA ILE A 33 9.08 5.38 -1.38
C ILE A 33 9.13 6.87 -1.69
N THR A 34 10.11 7.56 -1.12
CA THR A 34 10.33 8.98 -1.37
C THR A 34 10.93 9.20 -2.76
N THR A 35 10.86 10.42 -3.30
CA THR A 35 11.53 10.76 -4.57
C THR A 35 13.03 10.52 -4.54
N THR A 36 13.65 10.61 -3.36
CA THR A 36 15.09 10.40 -3.18
C THR A 36 15.41 8.90 -3.13
N ASP A 37 14.59 8.10 -2.44
CA ASP A 37 14.77 6.65 -2.40
C ASP A 37 14.47 6.00 -3.75
N ALA A 38 13.56 6.58 -4.53
CA ALA A 38 13.20 6.12 -5.86
C ALA A 38 14.41 6.02 -6.81
N ILE A 39 15.44 6.86 -6.61
CA ILE A 39 16.69 6.84 -7.39
C ILE A 39 17.38 5.47 -7.30
N ASN A 40 17.33 4.84 -6.12
CA ASN A 40 17.91 3.52 -5.88
C ASN A 40 16.84 2.41 -5.84
N THR A 41 15.64 2.66 -6.36
CA THR A 41 14.54 1.70 -6.31
C THR A 41 14.27 1.09 -7.68
N ILE A 42 14.14 -0.23 -7.69
CA ILE A 42 13.75 -1.01 -8.87
C ILE A 42 12.26 -1.37 -8.76
N GLU A 43 11.51 -1.05 -9.80
CA GLU A 43 10.12 -1.43 -9.99
C GLU A 43 10.05 -2.80 -10.66
N PHE A 44 9.22 -3.67 -10.10
CA PHE A 44 8.81 -4.94 -10.68
C PHE A 44 7.31 -4.92 -10.92
N ARG A 45 6.79 -6.00 -11.51
CA ARG A 45 5.37 -6.12 -11.84
C ARG A 45 4.44 -5.82 -10.66
N ASP A 46 4.72 -6.38 -9.49
CA ASP A 46 3.81 -6.37 -8.33
C ASP A 46 4.45 -5.82 -7.05
N TYR A 47 5.72 -5.38 -7.13
CA TYR A 47 6.47 -4.91 -5.96
C TYR A 47 7.63 -3.99 -6.36
N PHE A 48 8.26 -3.39 -5.35
CA PHE A 48 9.44 -2.53 -5.51
C PHE A 48 10.56 -3.04 -4.60
N VAL A 49 11.81 -2.82 -4.99
CA VAL A 49 12.99 -3.12 -4.17
C VAL A 49 13.84 -1.87 -4.07
N ILE A 50 13.93 -1.32 -2.85
CA ILE A 50 14.85 -0.22 -2.54
C ILE A 50 16.23 -0.84 -2.32
N LEU A 51 17.18 -0.53 -3.19
CA LEU A 51 18.53 -1.05 -3.11
C LEU A 51 19.37 -0.24 -2.10
N PRO A 52 20.40 -0.85 -1.51
CA PRO A 52 21.39 -0.11 -0.73
C PRO A 52 22.03 0.99 -1.58
N SER A 53 22.38 2.11 -0.94
CA SER A 53 23.01 3.25 -1.61
C SER A 53 24.39 2.95 -2.21
N MET A 54 25.05 1.88 -1.75
CA MET A 54 26.27 1.36 -2.35
C MET A 54 25.98 0.00 -2.99
N PRO A 55 26.29 -0.20 -4.29
CA PRO A 55 26.11 -1.48 -4.94
C PRO A 55 26.96 -2.55 -4.25
N LEU A 56 26.29 -3.60 -3.74
CA LEU A 56 26.96 -4.77 -3.15
C LEU A 56 27.17 -5.90 -4.18
N TRP A 57 26.49 -5.80 -5.32
CA TRP A 57 26.43 -6.79 -6.39
C TRP A 57 25.98 -6.13 -7.69
N ASP A 58 26.03 -6.87 -8.80
CA ASP A 58 25.68 -6.38 -10.14
C ASP A 58 24.17 -6.11 -10.26
N THR A 59 23.82 -4.83 -10.17
CA THR A 59 22.41 -4.38 -10.23
C THR A 59 21.79 -4.62 -11.60
N GLU A 60 22.56 -4.49 -12.68
CA GLU A 60 22.05 -4.72 -14.03
C GLU A 60 21.71 -6.19 -14.23
N GLN A 61 22.58 -7.10 -13.78
CA GLN A 61 22.32 -8.54 -13.84
C GLN A 61 21.07 -8.94 -13.07
N PHE A 62 20.88 -8.41 -11.86
CA PHE A 62 19.68 -8.67 -11.06
C PHE A 62 18.41 -8.17 -11.76
N MET A 63 18.42 -6.95 -12.28
CA MET A 63 17.27 -6.41 -13.00
C MET A 63 16.90 -7.28 -14.20
N GLN A 64 17.89 -7.75 -14.97
CA GLN A 64 17.67 -8.65 -16.10
C GLN A 64 17.12 -10.01 -15.67
N ASN A 65 17.63 -10.57 -14.57
CA ASN A 65 17.21 -11.89 -14.08
C ASN A 65 15.77 -11.91 -13.51
N PHE A 66 15.26 -10.77 -13.06
CA PHE A 66 13.96 -10.65 -12.38
C PHE A 66 12.98 -9.72 -13.10
N ASP A 67 13.29 -9.32 -14.34
CA ASP A 67 12.47 -8.41 -15.16
C ASP A 67 12.17 -7.06 -14.46
N GLY A 68 13.17 -6.52 -13.76
CA GLY A 68 13.09 -5.24 -13.06
C GLY A 68 13.43 -4.05 -13.94
N ARG A 69 12.87 -2.88 -13.63
CA ARG A 69 13.17 -1.60 -14.28
C ARG A 69 13.41 -0.49 -13.27
N HIS A 70 14.19 0.52 -13.63
CA HIS A 70 14.29 1.73 -12.80
C HIS A 70 12.94 2.43 -12.71
N CYS A 71 12.65 3.03 -11.56
CA CYS A 71 11.53 3.93 -11.40
C CYS A 71 11.66 5.15 -12.33
N ALA A 72 10.54 5.75 -12.72
CA ALA A 72 10.55 6.97 -13.52
C ALA A 72 11.15 8.17 -12.75
N ASP A 73 11.70 9.15 -13.47
CA ASP A 73 12.21 10.37 -12.87
C ASP A 73 11.12 11.10 -12.07
N GLY A 74 11.43 11.44 -10.82
CA GLY A 74 10.47 12.08 -9.92
C GLY A 74 9.38 11.14 -9.38
N PHE A 75 9.52 9.83 -9.56
CA PHE A 75 8.61 8.85 -8.96
C PHE A 75 8.60 8.96 -7.43
N ALA A 76 7.40 8.85 -6.85
CA ALA A 76 7.20 8.68 -5.42
C ALA A 76 6.00 7.76 -5.20
N TYR A 77 6.13 6.80 -4.29
CA TYR A 77 5.02 5.92 -3.94
C TYR A 77 4.35 6.42 -2.66
N ASN A 78 3.35 7.29 -2.82
CA ASN A 78 2.61 7.89 -1.72
C ASN A 78 1.10 7.68 -1.86
N SER A 79 0.39 7.72 -0.74
CA SER A 79 -1.04 7.47 -0.69
C SER A 79 -1.89 8.62 -1.25
N GLY A 80 -1.32 9.83 -1.36
CA GLY A 80 -2.02 11.03 -1.84
C GLY A 80 -2.17 11.11 -3.36
N THR A 81 -1.18 10.64 -4.12
CA THR A 81 -1.18 10.65 -5.60
C THR A 81 -1.36 9.28 -6.23
N ASN A 82 -1.74 8.27 -5.44
CA ASN A 82 -2.00 6.93 -5.95
C ASN A 82 -3.15 6.95 -6.98
N THR A 83 -3.06 6.11 -8.00
CA THR A 83 -4.09 5.98 -9.04
C THR A 83 -5.20 5.02 -8.64
N ASP A 84 -4.88 4.02 -7.82
CA ASP A 84 -5.83 3.00 -7.42
C ASP A 84 -6.40 3.28 -6.02
N TRP A 85 -7.72 3.45 -5.97
CA TRP A 85 -8.48 3.72 -4.77
C TRP A 85 -9.54 2.65 -4.54
N LEU A 86 -9.61 2.14 -3.30
CA LEU A 86 -10.65 1.20 -2.90
C LEU A 86 -11.98 1.94 -2.72
N SER A 87 -13.04 1.38 -3.29
CA SER A 87 -14.42 1.78 -3.03
C SER A 87 -14.90 1.35 -1.64
N VAL A 88 -16.01 1.94 -1.17
CA VAL A 88 -16.65 1.57 0.10
C VAL A 88 -17.07 0.08 0.07
N GLU A 89 -17.53 -0.40 -1.07
CA GLU A 89 -17.95 -1.79 -1.28
C GLU A 89 -16.77 -2.75 -1.17
N GLN A 90 -15.66 -2.45 -1.84
CA GLN A 90 -14.43 -3.24 -1.74
C GLN A 90 -13.87 -3.25 -0.31
N LEU A 91 -13.90 -2.09 0.37
CA LEU A 91 -13.48 -2.01 1.78
C LEU A 91 -14.37 -2.87 2.67
N ARG A 92 -15.70 -2.84 2.48
CA ARG A 92 -16.64 -3.66 3.24
C ARG A 92 -16.42 -5.16 3.01
N GLU A 93 -16.16 -5.56 1.77
CA GLU A 93 -15.83 -6.94 1.43
C GLU A 93 -14.52 -7.40 2.08
N LEU A 94 -13.48 -6.56 2.05
CA LEU A 94 -12.22 -6.84 2.72
C LEU A 94 -12.39 -6.97 4.24
N ILE A 95 -13.15 -6.05 4.86
CA ILE A 95 -13.47 -6.10 6.29
C ILE A 95 -14.21 -7.40 6.62
N TYR A 96 -15.25 -7.74 5.87
CA TYR A 96 -16.01 -8.97 6.08
C TYR A 96 -15.14 -10.22 5.91
N THR A 97 -14.40 -10.31 4.81
CA THR A 97 -13.51 -11.44 4.50
C THR A 97 -12.49 -11.64 5.61
N HIS A 98 -11.83 -10.56 6.05
CA HIS A 98 -10.70 -10.65 6.98
C HIS A 98 -11.08 -10.60 8.46
N LEU A 99 -12.32 -10.28 8.82
CA LEU A 99 -12.79 -10.31 10.21
C LEU A 99 -13.82 -11.40 10.50
N ASN A 100 -14.42 -12.02 9.47
CA ASN A 100 -15.32 -13.15 9.68
C ASN A 100 -14.51 -14.46 9.87
N PRO A 101 -14.55 -15.08 11.07
CA PRO A 101 -13.80 -16.30 11.34
C PRO A 101 -14.22 -17.48 10.46
N GLU A 102 -15.46 -17.49 9.94
CA GLU A 102 -15.95 -18.55 9.06
C GLU A 102 -15.51 -18.37 7.60
N ALA A 103 -15.33 -17.12 7.16
CA ALA A 103 -14.81 -16.80 5.83
C ALA A 103 -13.28 -16.94 5.75
N ASN A 104 -12.58 -16.73 6.86
CA ASN A 104 -11.12 -16.81 6.98
C ASN A 104 -10.56 -18.20 7.30
N ARG A 105 -11.42 -19.24 7.44
CA ARG A 105 -10.91 -20.60 7.68
C ARG A 105 -10.09 -21.04 6.48
N ARG A 106 -8.78 -21.19 6.65
CA ARG A 106 -7.95 -21.81 5.61
C ARG A 106 -8.32 -23.29 5.57
N LYS A 107 -8.24 -23.91 4.39
CA LYS A 107 -8.43 -25.37 4.25
C LYS A 107 -7.50 -26.17 5.17
N ASP A 108 -6.42 -25.56 5.63
CA ASP A 108 -5.35 -26.16 6.44
C ASP A 108 -5.64 -26.12 7.95
N ASP A 109 -6.71 -25.44 8.39
CA ASP A 109 -7.10 -25.34 9.82
C ASP A 109 -7.73 -26.63 10.37
N PHE A 110 -7.87 -27.68 9.55
CA PHE A 110 -8.43 -29.00 9.90
C PHE A 110 -7.42 -30.15 9.75
N ALA A 111 -6.11 -29.88 9.85
CA ALA A 111 -5.08 -30.92 10.01
C ALA A 111 -4.81 -31.24 11.49
#